data_AF-A0A7G9LNV1-F1
#
_entry.id   AF-A0A7G9LNV1-F1
#
_cell.length_a   1.000
_cell.length_b   1.000
_cell.length_c   1.000
_cell.angle_alpha   90.00
_cell.angle_beta   90.00
_cell.angle_gamma   90.00
#
_symmetry.space_group_name_H-M   'P 1'
#
loop_
_entity.id
_entity.type
_entity.pdbx_description
1 polymer ?
#
loop_
_entity_poly.entity_id
_entity_poly.type
_entity_poly.pdbx_seq_one_letter_code
_entity_poly.pdbx_strand_id
1 'polypeptide(L)'
;MKIIIRSSAIKDLKSISEPFKTKIEKKILELKKFPNLTNIKKLTNFEPAYRYRIGDYRVLFDIEDDNLIIGRVLHRKESYL
;
A
#
# COMPACT_ATOMS: atom_id res chain seq x y z
N MET A 1 6.05 14.23 -5.37
CA MET A 1 5.15 13.15 -4.93
C MET A 1 4.45 13.39 -3.59
N LYS A 2 3.13 13.58 -3.63
CA LYS A 2 2.24 13.58 -2.45
C LYS A 2 1.65 12.18 -2.24
N ILE A 3 1.34 11.81 -1.00
CA ILE A 3 0.65 10.54 -0.69
C ILE A 3 -0.82 10.86 -0.41
N ILE A 4 -1.71 10.25 -1.17
CA ILE A 4 -3.17 10.33 -1.01
C ILE A 4 -3.63 8.96 -0.51
N ILE A 5 -4.41 8.92 0.57
CA ILE A 5 -4.92 7.68 1.14
C ILE A 5 -6.44 7.65 0.95
N ARG A 6 -6.94 6.66 0.20
CA ARG A 6 -8.38 6.48 0.01
C ARG A 6 -9.05 6.06 1.33
N SER A 7 -10.33 6.36 1.48
CA SER A 7 -11.13 6.01 2.67
C SER A 7 -11.12 4.50 2.96
N SER A 8 -11.05 3.66 1.92
CA SER A 8 -10.87 2.21 2.03
C SER A 8 -9.57 1.84 2.73
N ALA A 9 -8.44 2.41 2.34
CA ALA A 9 -7.16 2.17 2.99
C ALA A 9 -7.13 2.69 4.44
N ILE A 10 -7.82 3.80 4.74
CA ILE A 10 -7.97 4.29 6.12
C ILE A 10 -8.72 3.27 6.98
N LYS A 11 -9.83 2.70 6.47
CA LYS A 11 -10.59 1.65 7.16
C LYS A 11 -9.75 0.40 7.37
N ASP A 12 -9.05 -0.03 6.33
CA ASP A 12 -8.13 -1.16 6.37
C ASP A 12 -7.08 -0.95 7.48
N LEU A 13 -6.35 0.18 7.48
CA LEU A 13 -5.34 0.50 8.49
C LEU A 13 -5.90 0.57 9.92
N LYS A 14 -7.14 1.01 10.11
CA LYS A 14 -7.80 1.03 11.43
C LYS A 14 -8.09 -0.37 11.97
N SER A 15 -8.28 -1.36 11.10
CA SER A 15 -8.53 -2.75 11.50
C SER A 15 -7.26 -3.52 11.87
N ILE A 16 -6.09 -2.99 11.54
CA ILE A 16 -4.80 -3.64 11.78
C ILE A 16 -4.33 -3.36 13.20
N SER A 17 -4.01 -4.42 13.94
CA SER A 17 -3.46 -4.31 15.30
C SER A 17 -1.98 -3.91 15.29
N GLU A 18 -1.52 -3.34 16.41
CA GLU A 18 -0.09 -3.16 16.64
C GLU A 18 0.64 -4.51 16.80
N PRO A 19 1.94 -4.59 16.48
CA PRO A 19 2.82 -3.53 15.96
C PRO A 19 2.74 -3.34 14.43
N PHE A 20 1.83 -4.06 13.75
CA PHE A 20 1.79 -4.11 12.30
C PHE A 20 1.35 -2.79 11.70
N LYS A 21 0.36 -2.13 12.30
CA LYS A 21 -0.15 -0.84 11.84
C LYS A 21 0.96 0.21 11.78
N THR A 22 1.66 0.46 12.90
CA THR A 22 2.76 1.43 12.94
C THR A 22 3.87 1.08 11.94
N LYS A 23 4.17 -0.22 11.76
CA LYS A 23 5.17 -0.67 10.78
C LYS A 23 4.74 -0.36 9.34
N ILE A 24 3.47 -0.56 9.01
CA ILE A 24 2.93 -0.28 7.67
C ILE A 24 2.92 1.22 7.40
N GLU A 25 2.49 2.05 8.36
CA GLU A 25 2.48 3.51 8.21
C GLU A 25 3.89 4.06 7.93
N LYS A 26 4.91 3.60 8.65
CA LYS A 26 6.32 3.95 8.38
C LYS A 26 6.75 3.55 6.97
N LYS A 27 6.38 2.34 6.54
CA LYS A 27 6.72 1.83 5.20
C LYS A 27 5.96 2.57 4.09
N ILE A 28 4.74 3.02 4.33
CA ILE A 28 3.99 3.88 3.42
C ILE A 28 4.74 5.20 3.19
N LEU A 29 5.31 5.80 4.24
CA LEU A 29 6.10 7.04 4.08
C LEU A 29 7.36 6.82 3.23
N GLU A 30 7.95 5.62 3.27
CA GLU A 30 9.08 5.27 2.41
C GLU A 30 8.72 5.26 0.93
N LEU A 31 7.44 5.05 0.56
CA LEU A 31 6.99 5.02 -0.84
C LEU A 31 7.31 6.29 -1.63
N LYS A 32 7.61 7.41 -0.95
CA LYS A 32 8.17 8.62 -1.60
C LYS A 32 9.46 8.36 -2.38
N LYS A 33 10.18 7.27 -2.09
CA LYS A 33 11.40 6.85 -2.78
C LYS A 33 11.15 5.97 -4.01
N PHE A 34 9.90 5.63 -4.31
CA PHE A 34 9.55 4.88 -5.54
C PHE A 34 10.07 5.63 -6.79
N PRO A 35 10.64 4.96 -7.80
CA PRO A 35 10.73 3.50 -7.99
C PRO A 35 11.93 2.80 -7.32
N ASN A 36 12.78 3.52 -6.58
CA ASN A 36 14.00 2.98 -5.95
C ASN A 36 13.71 2.21 -4.64
N LEU A 37 12.68 1.37 -4.64
CA LEU A 37 12.28 0.55 -3.51
C LEU A 37 12.14 -0.91 -3.93
N THR A 38 12.56 -1.81 -3.05
CA THR A 38 12.39 -3.24 -3.23
C THR A 38 11.00 -3.69 -2.76
N ASN A 39 10.62 -4.93 -3.07
CA ASN A 39 9.34 -5.54 -2.68
C ASN A 39 8.08 -4.90 -3.28
N ILE A 40 8.23 -4.09 -4.32
CA ILE A 40 7.13 -3.54 -5.11
C ILE A 40 7.02 -4.32 -6.42
N LYS A 41 5.79 -4.70 -6.79
CA LYS A 41 5.50 -5.36 -8.06
C LYS A 41 4.34 -4.64 -8.75
N LYS A 42 4.48 -4.35 -10.03
CA LYS A 42 3.37 -3.93 -10.89
C LYS A 42 2.44 -5.12 -11.14
N LEU A 43 1.16 -4.94 -10.88
CA LEU A 43 0.11 -5.91 -11.14
C LEU A 43 -0.34 -5.77 -12.60
N THR A 44 -0.59 -6.90 -13.26
CA THR A 44 -1.14 -6.95 -14.63
C THR A 44 -2.66 -6.97 -14.54
N ASN A 45 -3.34 -6.11 -15.30
CA ASN A 45 -4.81 -6.02 -15.37
C ASN A 45 -5.50 -5.81 -14.01
N PHE A 46 -4.93 -5.00 -13.11
CA PHE A 46 -5.51 -4.72 -11.80
C PHE A 46 -5.39 -3.24 -11.46
N GLU A 47 -6.43 -2.67 -10.87
CA GLU A 47 -6.42 -1.35 -10.23
C GLU A 47 -6.65 -1.54 -8.71
N PRO A 48 -5.72 -1.13 -7.84
CA PRO A 48 -4.47 -0.41 -8.12
C PRO A 48 -3.37 -1.24 -8.80
N ALA A 49 -2.58 -0.59 -9.65
CA ALA A 49 -1.56 -1.18 -10.52
C ALA A 49 -0.28 -1.60 -9.80
N TYR A 50 -0.04 -1.20 -8.55
CA TYR A 50 1.15 -1.59 -7.79
C TYR A 50 0.83 -2.24 -6.45
N ARG A 51 1.69 -3.18 -6.04
CA ARG A 51 1.63 -3.86 -4.75
C ARG A 51 2.97 -3.77 -4.04
N TYR A 52 2.98 -3.15 -2.86
CA TYR A 52 4.11 -3.18 -1.93
C TYR A 52 3.90 -4.25 -0.86
N ARG A 53 4.84 -5.20 -0.73
CA ARG A 53 4.80 -6.25 0.30
C ARG A 53 5.51 -5.79 1.57
N ILE A 54 4.79 -5.77 2.68
CA ILE A 54 5.31 -5.43 4.02
C ILE A 54 4.98 -6.59 4.97
N GLY A 55 5.90 -7.55 5.10
CA GLY A 55 5.66 -8.78 5.85
C GLY A 55 4.48 -9.56 5.25
N ASP A 56 3.43 -9.73 6.06
CA ASP A 56 2.18 -10.37 5.66
C ASP A 56 1.13 -9.41 5.11
N TYR A 57 1.39 -8.10 5.08
CA TYR A 57 0.46 -7.12 4.51
C TYR A 57 0.86 -6.70 3.11
N ARG A 58 -0.13 -6.27 2.32
CA ARG A 58 0.02 -5.73 0.97
C ARG A 58 -0.63 -4.37 0.92
N VAL A 59 0.15 -3.37 0.53
CA VAL A 59 -0.33 -2.04 0.22
C VAL A 59 -0.53 -1.96 -1.29
N LEU A 60 -1.78 -1.76 -1.72
CA LEU A 60 -2.14 -1.57 -3.11
C LEU A 60 -2.22 -0.08 -3.40
N PHE A 61 -1.47 0.37 -4.40
CA PHE A 61 -1.38 1.80 -4.72
C PHE A 61 -1.21 2.06 -6.22
N ASP A 62 -1.55 3.27 -6.63
CA ASP A 62 -1.39 3.84 -7.97
C ASP A 62 -0.49 5.05 -7.95
N ILE A 63 -0.05 5.47 -9.13
CA ILE A 63 0.65 6.73 -9.34
C ILE A 63 -0.08 7.48 -10.46
N GLU A 64 -0.65 8.64 -10.11
CA GLU A 64 -1.40 9.52 -11.01
C GLU A 64 -0.91 10.96 -10.81
N ASP A 65 -0.44 11.63 -11.87
CA ASP A 65 -0.05 13.05 -11.84
C ASP A 65 0.85 13.45 -10.64
N ASP A 66 1.92 12.67 -10.39
CA ASP A 66 2.84 12.84 -9.23
C ASP A 66 2.17 12.64 -7.85
N ASN A 67 1.02 11.97 -7.80
CA ASN A 67 0.40 11.51 -6.56
C ASN A 67 0.51 10.01 -6.42
N LEU A 68 0.98 9.55 -5.26
CA LEU A 68 0.93 8.17 -4.87
C LEU A 68 -0.39 7.91 -4.12
N ILE A 69 -1.28 7.15 -4.74
CA ILE A 69 -2.65 6.93 -4.25
C ILE A 69 -2.74 5.54 -3.64
N ILE A 70 -2.86 5.46 -2.31
CA ILE A 70 -3.04 4.19 -1.61
C ILE A 70 -4.52 3.83 -1.60
N GLY A 71 -4.85 2.74 -2.29
CA GLY A 71 -6.22 2.24 -2.42
C GLY A 71 -6.63 1.29 -1.31
N ARG A 72 -5.77 0.32 -0.95
CA ARG A 72 -6.07 -0.74 0.04
C ARG A 72 -4.83 -1.17 0.82
N VAL A 73 -5.06 -1.68 2.04
CA VAL A 73 -4.02 -2.30 2.88
C VAL A 73 -4.53 -3.65 3.39
N LEU A 74 -4.17 -4.74 2.73
CA LEU A 74 -4.77 -6.05 2.98
C LEU A 74 -3.80 -7.01 3.63
N HIS A 75 -4.29 -7.86 4.53
CA HIS A 75 -3.53 -9.01 4.97
C HIS A 75 -3.36 -10.00 3.81
N ARG A 76 -2.27 -10.78 3.81
CA ARG A 76 -1.91 -11.75 2.76
C ARG A 76 -3.06 -12.68 2.41
N LYS A 77 -3.79 -13.12 3.43
CA LYS A 77 -4.90 -14.07 3.29
C LYS A 77 -6.10 -13.45 2.57
N GLU A 78 -6.29 -12.14 2.70
CA GLU A 78 -7.42 -11.41 2.12
C GLU A 78 -7.10 -10.82 0.74
N SER A 79 -5.81 -10.70 0.40
CA SER A 79 -5.36 -10.10 -0.87
C SER A 79 -5.52 -10.99 -2.12
N TYR A 80 -6.03 -12.22 -1.97
CA TYR A 80 -6.26 -13.17 -3.06
C TYR A 80 -7.75 -13.41 -3.36
N LEU A 81 -8.63 -12.62 -2.72
CA LEU A 81 -10.07 -12.62 -3.00
C LEU A 81 -10.43 -11.51 -3.99
#